data_AF-A0A511N9F6-F1
#
_entry.id   AF-A0A511N9F6-F1
#
_cell.length_a   1.000
_cell.length_b   1.000
_cell.length_c   1.000
_cell.angle_alpha   90.00
_cell.angle_beta   90.00
_cell.angle_gamma   90.00
#
_symmetry.space_group_name_H-M   'P 1'
#
loop_
_entity.id
_entity.type
_entity.pdbx_description
1 polymer ?
#
loop_
_entity_poly.entity_id
_entity_poly.type
_entity_poly.pdbx_seq_one_letter_code
_entity_poly.pdbx_strand_id
1 'polypeptide(L)'
;MPRIPLKATLTVSSLLACALSACGSQGVSSTLQDVQLFEVRFTVKGEQVNAAAIPLQMESSPVQPEPVIQWTSLNGSGFKDASNVLHVSGTFTLKNASGRAFKNLWVVPINLDDLDQDLNNNATFPTIGPTPYRVPRYFDGTDASEEAYTLTPQRGKLRDGTGSVVEDPQSTPFDSLFSTQVKFIAPAGLKANVYGNHGWTLGPLGAAGEMTVTLGTRRNLPTSPKQNIEGFTLMVGIIEDRR
;
A
#
# COMPACT_ATOMS: atom_id res chain seq x y z
N MET A 1 78.38 -6.08 44.90
CA MET A 1 76.89 -6.02 44.92
C MET A 1 76.34 -6.82 43.73
N PRO A 2 75.15 -7.42 43.88
CA PRO A 2 74.71 -8.61 43.13
C PRO A 2 73.80 -8.28 41.93
N ARG A 3 73.71 -9.18 40.94
CA ARG A 3 72.49 -9.90 40.49
C ARG A 3 72.68 -10.52 39.10
N ILE A 4 72.19 -11.77 38.99
CA ILE A 4 72.13 -12.65 37.83
C ILE A 4 70.86 -12.32 36.98
N PRO A 5 70.52 -13.08 35.91
CA PRO A 5 70.42 -12.64 34.50
C PRO A 5 68.95 -12.51 34.04
N LEU A 6 68.67 -12.30 32.74
CA LEU A 6 67.59 -13.02 32.05
C LEU A 6 67.68 -12.89 30.52
N LYS A 7 67.78 -14.04 29.85
CA LYS A 7 67.46 -14.22 28.43
C LYS A 7 65.93 -14.33 28.30
N ALA A 8 65.35 -13.70 27.29
CA ALA A 8 64.00 -14.02 26.83
C ALA A 8 64.00 -14.07 25.29
N THR A 9 63.94 -15.30 24.78
CA THR A 9 63.66 -15.63 23.38
C THR A 9 62.16 -15.49 23.16
N LEU A 10 61.74 -14.73 22.15
CA LEU A 10 60.33 -14.62 21.77
C LEU A 10 60.12 -15.32 20.43
N THR A 11 59.58 -16.53 20.51
CA THR A 11 58.98 -17.29 19.43
C THR A 11 57.59 -16.70 19.18
N VAL A 12 57.33 -16.18 17.98
CA VAL A 12 55.96 -15.84 17.56
C VAL A 12 55.45 -16.98 16.69
N SER A 13 54.59 -17.79 17.30
CA SER A 13 53.86 -18.88 16.65
C SER A 13 52.80 -18.34 15.71
N SER A 14 52.80 -18.87 14.49
CA SER A 14 51.76 -18.73 13.48
C SER A 14 50.45 -19.34 13.98
N LEU A 15 49.38 -18.55 14.04
CA LEU A 15 48.01 -19.04 14.18
C LEU A 15 47.24 -18.71 12.90
N LEU A 16 47.16 -19.73 12.05
CA LEU A 16 46.30 -19.81 10.89
C LEU A 16 44.87 -20.07 11.38
N ALA A 17 44.05 -19.02 11.47
CA ALA A 17 42.63 -19.17 11.80
C ALA A 17 41.83 -19.35 10.51
N CYS A 18 41.52 -20.61 10.18
CA CYS A 18 40.39 -20.94 9.31
C CYS A 18 39.09 -20.53 10.01
N ALA A 19 38.34 -19.60 9.41
CA ALA A 19 36.93 -19.41 9.72
C ALA A 19 36.15 -19.33 8.40
N LEU A 20 35.73 -20.50 7.92
CA LEU A 20 34.65 -20.65 6.96
C LEU A 20 33.35 -20.17 7.62
N SER A 21 32.99 -18.90 7.46
CA SER A 21 31.63 -18.44 7.70
C SER A 21 30.79 -18.69 6.46
N ALA A 22 30.46 -19.96 6.22
CA ALA A 22 29.28 -20.34 5.45
C ALA A 22 28.07 -20.24 6.39
N CYS A 23 27.63 -19.02 6.69
CA CYS A 23 26.32 -18.82 7.28
C CYS A 23 25.32 -18.91 6.13
N GLY A 24 24.81 -20.11 5.89
CA GLY A 24 23.70 -20.32 4.97
C GLY A 24 22.58 -19.37 5.37
N SER A 25 22.26 -18.41 4.50
CA SER A 25 20.97 -17.75 4.53
C SER A 25 19.95 -18.86 4.34
N GLN A 26 19.34 -19.31 5.43
CA GLN A 26 18.12 -20.07 5.34
C GLN A 26 17.18 -19.20 4.51
N GLY A 27 16.92 -19.63 3.28
CA GLY A 27 15.92 -19.01 2.43
C GLY A 27 14.62 -19.12 3.18
N VAL A 28 14.25 -18.05 3.89
CA VAL A 28 12.90 -17.88 4.39
C VAL A 28 12.04 -18.03 3.15
N SER A 29 11.29 -19.13 3.09
CA SER A 29 10.31 -19.35 2.05
C SER A 29 9.22 -18.31 2.28
N SER A 30 9.47 -17.09 1.80
CA SER A 30 8.53 -15.98 1.80
C SER A 30 7.51 -16.27 0.70
N THR A 31 6.74 -17.33 0.94
CA THR A 31 5.37 -17.36 0.45
C THR A 31 4.76 -16.01 0.84
N LEU A 32 4.03 -15.35 -0.06
CA LEU A 32 3.24 -14.14 0.20
C LEU A 32 2.12 -14.42 1.25
N GLN A 33 2.47 -15.00 2.40
CA GLN A 33 1.58 -15.15 3.55
C GLN A 33 1.48 -13.85 4.35
N ASP A 34 2.42 -12.92 4.13
CA ASP A 34 2.46 -11.62 4.78
C ASP A 34 2.08 -10.55 3.75
N VAL A 35 0.78 -10.34 3.57
CA VAL A 35 0.30 -9.33 2.62
C VAL A 35 0.49 -7.94 3.21
N GLN A 36 1.30 -7.14 2.52
CA GLN A 36 1.60 -5.76 2.88
C GLN A 36 0.39 -4.85 2.60
N LEU A 37 0.13 -3.97 3.55
CA LEU A 37 -0.90 -2.94 3.48
C LEU A 37 -0.27 -1.59 3.13
N PHE A 38 -1.00 -0.78 2.39
CA PHE A 38 -0.58 0.55 1.94
C PHE A 38 -1.71 1.56 2.12
N GLU A 39 -1.30 2.79 2.38
CA GLU A 39 -2.13 3.98 2.36
C GLU A 39 -1.99 4.68 1.02
N VAL A 40 -3.06 4.74 0.24
CA VAL A 40 -3.11 5.53 -0.99
C VAL A 40 -3.81 6.84 -0.68
N ARG A 41 -3.03 7.90 -0.48
CA ARG A 41 -3.49 9.24 -0.14
C ARG A 41 -3.79 10.02 -1.41
N PHE A 42 -5.02 10.52 -1.51
CA PHE A 42 -5.45 11.42 -2.56
C PHE A 42 -5.61 12.83 -1.99
N THR A 43 -5.09 13.82 -2.71
CA THR A 43 -5.36 15.23 -2.48
C THR A 43 -5.92 15.82 -3.76
N VAL A 44 -7.11 16.38 -3.70
CA VAL A 44 -7.91 16.87 -4.82
C VAL A 44 -8.08 18.38 -4.68
N LYS A 45 -7.61 19.12 -5.70
CA LYS A 45 -7.77 20.57 -5.81
C LYS A 45 -8.42 20.89 -7.15
N GLY A 46 -9.76 20.89 -7.17
CA GLY A 46 -10.51 20.94 -8.42
C GLY A 46 -10.31 19.67 -9.24
N GLU A 47 -9.76 19.79 -10.44
CA GLU A 47 -9.41 18.66 -11.32
C GLU A 47 -7.97 18.17 -11.14
N GLN A 48 -7.14 18.90 -10.40
CA GLN A 48 -5.80 18.46 -10.06
C GLN A 48 -5.84 17.46 -8.92
N VAL A 49 -5.21 16.31 -9.13
CA VAL A 49 -5.11 15.25 -8.12
C VAL A 49 -3.65 14.92 -7.90
N ASN A 50 -3.22 14.98 -6.65
CA ASN A 50 -1.97 14.39 -6.20
C ASN A 50 -2.29 13.07 -5.51
N ALA A 51 -1.58 12.01 -5.88
CA ALA A 51 -1.73 10.70 -5.28
C ALA A 51 -0.37 10.24 -4.73
N ALA A 52 -0.37 9.68 -3.53
CA ALA A 52 0.83 9.14 -2.90
C ALA A 52 0.51 7.78 -2.26
N ALA A 53 1.41 6.82 -2.40
CA ALA A 53 1.29 5.51 -1.77
C ALA A 53 2.38 5.33 -0.71
N ILE A 54 1.99 4.95 0.50
CA ILE A 54 2.91 4.81 1.64
C ILE A 54 2.65 3.44 2.30
N PRO A 55 3.68 2.64 2.60
CA PRO A 55 3.51 1.41 3.36
C PRO A 55 2.86 1.70 4.72
N LEU A 56 1.85 0.91 5.09
CA LEU A 56 1.23 1.01 6.40
C LEU A 56 2.18 0.42 7.46
N GLN A 57 2.41 1.16 8.54
CA GLN A 57 3.25 0.66 9.63
C GLN A 57 2.50 -0.41 10.43
N MET A 58 3.09 -1.60 10.51
CA MET A 58 2.43 -2.80 11.04
C MET A 58 2.67 -3.02 12.54
N GLU A 59 3.76 -2.49 13.09
CA GLU A 59 4.14 -2.68 14.49
C GLU A 59 4.83 -1.42 15.03
N SER A 60 4.85 -1.29 16.36
CA SER A 60 5.71 -0.34 17.08
C SER A 60 7.21 -0.70 17.02
N SER A 61 7.58 -1.74 16.27
CA SER A 61 8.97 -2.15 16.09
C SER A 61 9.75 -1.08 15.31
N PRO A 62 10.92 -0.66 15.80
CA PRO A 62 11.72 0.40 15.17
C PRO A 62 12.33 -0.01 13.82
N VAL A 63 12.25 -1.29 13.43
CA VAL A 63 12.76 -1.80 12.16
C VAL A 63 11.63 -2.49 11.39
N GLN A 64 10.97 -1.73 10.51
CA GLN A 64 10.05 -2.30 9.53
C GLN A 64 10.87 -3.01 8.44
N PRO A 65 10.57 -4.27 8.08
CA PRO A 65 11.16 -4.87 6.90
C PRO A 65 10.79 -4.05 5.67
N GLU A 66 11.75 -3.85 4.76
CA GLU A 66 11.51 -3.14 3.49
C GLU A 66 10.33 -3.77 2.73
N PRO A 67 9.41 -2.97 2.18
CA PRO A 67 8.28 -3.49 1.45
C PRO A 67 8.76 -4.25 0.22
N VAL A 68 8.15 -5.41 0.00
CA VAL A 68 8.51 -6.32 -1.10
C VAL A 68 8.02 -5.74 -2.43
N ILE A 69 6.97 -4.93 -2.39
CA ILE A 69 6.52 -4.08 -3.50
C ILE A 69 6.76 -2.63 -3.13
N GLN A 70 7.57 -1.95 -3.91
CA GLN A 70 7.83 -0.51 -3.76
C GLN A 70 6.90 0.27 -4.69
N TRP A 71 6.33 1.35 -4.17
CA TRP A 71 5.45 2.24 -4.94
C TRP A 71 6.16 3.55 -5.23
N THR A 72 6.11 3.99 -6.48
CA THR A 72 6.51 5.34 -6.89
C THR A 72 5.33 6.05 -7.50
N SER A 73 5.01 7.25 -7.02
CA SER A 73 3.88 8.02 -7.53
C SER A 73 4.27 8.69 -8.84
N LEU A 74 3.41 8.60 -9.86
CA LEU A 74 3.65 9.21 -11.17
C LEU A 74 2.81 10.47 -11.35
N ASN A 75 1.50 10.31 -11.36
CA ASN A 75 0.56 11.42 -11.52
C ASN A 75 -0.80 11.08 -10.86
N GLY A 76 -1.64 12.09 -10.72
CA GLY A 76 -3.06 11.91 -10.47
C GLY A 76 -3.87 12.74 -11.45
N SER A 77 -5.11 12.32 -11.69
CA SER A 77 -6.06 13.05 -12.51
C SER A 77 -7.43 13.03 -11.86
N GLY A 78 -8.22 14.08 -12.09
CA GLY A 78 -9.61 14.11 -11.71
C GLY A 78 -10.44 14.94 -12.66
N PHE A 79 -11.71 14.61 -12.79
CA PHE A 79 -12.67 15.45 -13.50
C PHE A 79 -14.07 15.19 -12.98
N LYS A 80 -14.93 16.20 -13.16
CA LYS A 80 -16.34 16.14 -12.74
C LYS A 80 -17.26 15.89 -13.92
N ASP A 81 -18.03 14.82 -13.95
CA ASP A 81 -18.95 14.56 -15.05
C ASP A 81 -20.18 15.50 -15.07
N ALA A 82 -21.04 15.35 -16.08
CA ALA A 82 -22.26 16.15 -16.24
C ALA A 82 -23.31 15.87 -15.13
N SER A 83 -23.21 14.72 -14.46
CA SER A 83 -24.07 14.28 -13.35
C SER A 83 -23.54 14.71 -11.98
N ASN A 84 -22.54 15.60 -11.95
CA ASN A 84 -21.88 16.07 -10.73
C ASN A 84 -21.14 14.96 -9.96
N VAL A 85 -20.66 13.92 -10.66
CA VAL A 85 -19.80 12.87 -10.10
C VAL A 85 -18.34 13.25 -10.32
N LEU A 86 -17.57 13.32 -9.24
CA LEU A 86 -16.13 13.45 -9.31
C LEU A 86 -15.50 12.07 -9.51
N HIS A 87 -14.73 11.92 -10.58
CA HIS A 87 -13.85 10.79 -10.81
C HIS A 87 -12.42 11.22 -10.51
N VAL A 88 -11.71 10.44 -9.70
CA VAL A 88 -10.30 10.66 -9.41
C VAL A 88 -9.51 9.38 -9.63
N SER A 89 -8.30 9.53 -10.13
CA SER A 89 -7.37 8.44 -10.38
C SER A 89 -5.97 8.82 -9.91
N GLY A 90 -5.21 7.84 -9.43
CA GLY A 90 -3.81 7.96 -9.08
C GLY A 90 -3.02 6.87 -9.80
N THR A 91 -1.95 7.25 -10.48
CA THR A 91 -1.09 6.33 -11.22
C THR A 91 0.25 6.18 -10.52
N PHE A 92 0.71 4.94 -10.40
CA PHE A 92 1.92 4.56 -9.70
C PHE A 92 2.74 3.56 -10.51
N THR A 93 4.05 3.54 -10.29
CA THR A 93 4.90 2.42 -10.66
C THR A 93 5.04 1.51 -9.45
N LEU A 94 4.75 0.22 -9.64
CA LEU A 94 5.05 -0.84 -8.70
C LEU A 94 6.34 -1.53 -9.11
N LYS A 95 7.27 -1.67 -8.17
CA LYS A 95 8.53 -2.39 -8.36
C LYS A 95 8.61 -3.60 -7.44
N ASN A 96 8.95 -4.75 -8.00
CA ASN A 96 9.13 -5.99 -7.26
C ASN A 96 10.55 -6.12 -6.69
N ALA A 97 10.71 -5.95 -5.39
CA ALA A 97 11.98 -6.10 -4.68
C ALA A 97 12.20 -7.51 -4.08
N SER A 98 11.27 -8.45 -4.28
CA SER A 98 11.28 -9.77 -3.63
C SER A 98 12.37 -10.75 -4.09
N GLY A 99 13.03 -10.48 -5.21
CA GLY A 99 13.90 -11.43 -5.90
C GLY A 99 13.20 -12.62 -6.57
N ARG A 100 11.87 -12.78 -6.40
CA ARG A 100 11.04 -13.78 -7.10
C ARG A 100 10.03 -13.13 -8.02
N ALA A 101 9.56 -13.84 -9.04
CA ALA A 101 8.44 -13.37 -9.85
C ALA A 101 7.09 -13.58 -9.12
N PHE A 102 6.13 -12.71 -9.43
CA PHE A 102 4.71 -12.85 -9.08
C PHE A 102 3.90 -13.16 -10.34
N LYS A 103 2.88 -14.00 -10.22
CA LYS A 103 2.12 -14.47 -11.39
C LYS A 103 0.80 -13.72 -11.63
N ASN A 104 -0.02 -13.58 -10.60
CA ASN A 104 -1.34 -12.94 -10.70
C ASN A 104 -1.50 -11.96 -9.54
N LEU A 105 -0.99 -10.76 -9.70
CA LEU A 105 -1.08 -9.74 -8.64
C LEU A 105 -2.45 -9.05 -8.68
N TRP A 106 -2.91 -8.61 -7.53
CA TRP A 106 -4.06 -7.72 -7.41
C TRP A 106 -3.79 -6.67 -6.35
N VAL A 107 -4.28 -5.46 -6.57
CA VAL A 107 -4.43 -4.47 -5.49
C VAL A 107 -5.88 -4.54 -5.03
N VAL A 108 -6.14 -4.72 -3.75
CA VAL A 108 -7.50 -4.83 -3.22
C VAL A 108 -7.77 -3.74 -2.19
N PRO A 109 -8.95 -3.10 -2.19
CA PRO A 109 -9.34 -2.19 -1.12
C PRO A 109 -9.47 -2.94 0.21
N ILE A 110 -9.00 -2.35 1.30
CA ILE A 110 -8.96 -2.97 2.63
C ILE A 110 -9.79 -2.16 3.62
N ASN A 111 -10.67 -2.85 4.33
CA ASN A 111 -11.31 -2.34 5.54
C ASN A 111 -10.45 -2.73 6.76
N LEU A 112 -10.13 -1.76 7.61
CA LEU A 112 -9.43 -1.95 8.89
C LEU A 112 -10.41 -1.71 10.03
N ASP A 113 -10.93 -2.81 10.58
CA ASP A 113 -11.88 -2.78 11.70
C ASP A 113 -11.13 -2.77 13.03
N ASP A 114 -11.59 -1.94 13.96
CA ASP A 114 -11.17 -1.97 15.36
C ASP A 114 -11.69 -3.27 16.03
N LEU A 115 -10.79 -4.01 16.68
CA LEU A 115 -11.11 -5.31 17.29
C LEU A 115 -11.94 -5.18 18.58
N ASP A 116 -11.77 -4.10 19.34
CA ASP A 116 -12.36 -3.94 20.67
C ASP A 116 -13.07 -2.59 20.88
N GLN A 117 -13.12 -1.76 19.84
CA GLN A 117 -13.75 -0.44 19.84
C GLN A 117 -13.04 0.59 20.74
N ASP A 118 -11.80 0.33 21.16
CA ASP A 118 -10.96 1.31 21.83
C ASP A 118 -9.93 1.91 20.86
N LEU A 119 -10.34 3.02 20.23
CA LEU A 119 -9.51 3.74 19.26
C LEU A 119 -8.11 4.14 19.77
N ASN A 120 -7.90 4.20 21.10
CA ASN A 120 -6.64 4.67 21.69
C ASN A 120 -5.55 3.59 21.75
N ASN A 121 -5.90 2.31 21.57
CA ASN A 121 -4.96 1.20 21.65
C ASN A 121 -4.43 0.75 20.28
N ASN A 122 -4.97 1.29 19.20
CA ASN A 122 -4.63 0.91 17.84
C ASN A 122 -3.29 1.51 17.39
N ALA A 123 -2.48 0.73 16.66
CA ALA A 123 -1.22 1.21 16.10
C ALA A 123 -1.42 2.29 15.01
N THR A 124 -2.61 2.33 14.40
CA THR A 124 -3.05 3.35 13.43
C THR A 124 -4.55 3.54 13.56
N PHE A 125 -5.09 4.66 13.07
CA PHE A 125 -6.54 4.83 12.98
C PHE A 125 -7.17 3.77 12.04
N PRO A 126 -8.32 3.18 12.44
CA PRO A 126 -9.10 2.28 11.57
C PRO A 126 -9.67 3.03 10.37
N THR A 127 -10.25 2.30 9.43
CA THR A 127 -11.09 2.89 8.39
C THR A 127 -12.43 3.34 8.96
N ILE A 128 -13.13 4.21 8.23
CA ILE A 128 -14.43 4.73 8.67
C ILE A 128 -15.51 3.69 8.38
N GLY A 129 -15.98 3.03 9.44
CA GLY A 129 -17.02 1.99 9.35
C GLY A 129 -16.66 0.90 8.33
N PRO A 130 -17.62 0.31 7.62
CA PRO A 130 -17.38 -0.74 6.63
C PRO A 130 -16.90 -0.18 5.28
N THR A 131 -15.99 0.79 5.27
CA THR A 131 -15.44 1.39 4.04
C THR A 131 -13.93 1.16 3.97
N PRO A 132 -13.31 1.20 2.78
CA PRO A 132 -11.85 1.13 2.69
C PRO A 132 -11.18 2.50 2.85
N TYR A 133 -11.92 3.52 3.33
CA TYR A 133 -11.46 4.90 3.37
C TYR A 133 -11.21 5.38 4.79
N ARG A 134 -10.25 6.30 4.94
CA ARG A 134 -9.97 6.99 6.19
C ARG A 134 -9.57 8.44 5.97
N VAL A 135 -9.72 9.24 7.03
CA VAL A 135 -9.32 10.66 7.09
C VAL A 135 -9.81 11.47 5.88
N PRO A 136 -11.11 11.42 5.50
CA PRO A 136 -11.61 12.37 4.52
C PRO A 136 -11.60 13.76 5.17
N ARG A 137 -11.17 14.78 4.42
CA ARG A 137 -11.11 16.17 4.88
C ARG A 137 -11.85 17.08 3.91
N TYR A 138 -12.63 18.02 4.43
CA TYR A 138 -13.19 19.12 3.64
C TYR A 138 -12.10 20.14 3.28
N PHE A 139 -12.39 21.04 2.33
CA PHE A 139 -11.45 22.09 1.88
C PHE A 139 -10.93 23.03 2.97
N ASP A 140 -11.62 23.13 4.10
CA ASP A 140 -11.17 23.93 5.25
C ASP A 140 -10.32 23.10 6.24
N GLY A 141 -9.97 21.86 5.87
CA GLY A 141 -9.21 20.92 6.69
C GLY A 141 -10.04 20.22 7.77
N THR A 142 -11.35 20.50 7.88
CA THR A 142 -12.19 19.88 8.90
C THR A 142 -12.51 18.42 8.57
N ASP A 143 -12.96 17.67 9.58
CA ASP A 143 -13.30 16.26 9.45
C ASP A 143 -14.50 16.05 8.53
N ALA A 144 -14.34 15.17 7.54
CA ALA A 144 -15.38 14.77 6.60
C ALA A 144 -15.63 13.26 6.66
N SER A 145 -15.49 12.64 7.84
CA SER A 145 -15.58 11.17 7.98
C SER A 145 -16.88 10.60 7.43
N GLU A 146 -18.00 11.32 7.56
CA GLU A 146 -19.30 10.94 7.00
C GLU A 146 -19.28 10.77 5.47
N GLU A 147 -18.39 11.47 4.77
CA GLU A 147 -18.25 11.39 3.31
C GLU A 147 -17.53 10.13 2.85
N ALA A 148 -16.90 9.36 3.76
CA ALA A 148 -16.25 8.10 3.42
C ALA A 148 -17.20 7.11 2.74
N TYR A 149 -18.49 7.11 3.14
CA TYR A 149 -19.53 6.25 2.57
C TYR A 149 -19.95 6.63 1.15
N THR A 150 -19.61 7.83 0.70
CA THR A 150 -19.93 8.31 -0.65
C THR A 150 -18.81 8.02 -1.65
N LEU A 151 -17.64 7.59 -1.16
CA LEU A 151 -16.51 7.21 -1.98
C LEU A 151 -16.67 5.75 -2.43
N THR A 152 -16.39 5.47 -3.70
CA THR A 152 -16.47 4.11 -4.25
C THR A 152 -15.23 3.81 -5.08
N PRO A 153 -14.45 2.77 -4.72
CA PRO A 153 -13.34 2.31 -5.54
C PRO A 153 -13.85 1.89 -6.92
N GLN A 154 -13.09 2.20 -7.98
CA GLN A 154 -13.47 1.81 -9.34
C GLN A 154 -12.23 1.75 -10.26
N ARG A 155 -12.45 1.27 -11.47
CA ARG A 155 -11.55 1.52 -12.59
C ARG A 155 -11.49 3.03 -12.89
N GLY A 156 -10.32 3.53 -13.29
CA GLY A 156 -10.17 4.88 -13.80
C GLY A 156 -11.14 5.18 -14.95
N LYS A 157 -11.59 6.43 -15.00
CA LYS A 157 -12.48 6.94 -16.05
C LYS A 157 -11.78 8.05 -16.81
N LEU A 158 -12.25 8.33 -18.02
CA LEU A 158 -11.89 9.51 -18.81
C LEU A 158 -13.13 10.06 -19.51
N ARG A 159 -13.01 11.29 -20.05
CA ARG A 159 -13.97 11.79 -21.04
C ARG A 159 -13.49 11.44 -22.43
N ASP A 160 -14.36 10.85 -23.23
CA ASP A 160 -14.08 10.64 -24.65
C ASP A 160 -14.22 11.95 -25.45
N GLY A 161 -13.98 11.89 -26.77
CA GLY A 161 -14.12 13.04 -27.66
C GLY A 161 -15.54 13.59 -27.79
N THR A 162 -16.56 12.86 -27.31
CA THR A 162 -17.97 13.30 -27.26
C THR A 162 -18.33 13.97 -25.93
N GLY A 163 -17.41 13.93 -24.95
CA GLY A 163 -17.65 14.38 -23.59
C GLY A 163 -18.31 13.33 -22.69
N SER A 164 -18.54 12.12 -23.20
CA SER A 164 -19.12 11.01 -22.43
C SER A 164 -18.09 10.41 -21.48
N VAL A 165 -18.54 9.95 -20.31
CA VAL A 165 -17.68 9.27 -19.34
C VAL A 165 -17.56 7.80 -19.72
N VAL A 166 -16.33 7.37 -20.02
CA VAL A 166 -16.02 5.99 -20.37
C VAL A 166 -14.92 5.45 -19.47
N GLU A 167 -14.75 4.12 -19.46
CA GLU A 167 -13.58 3.50 -18.84
C GLU A 167 -12.31 3.92 -19.53
N ASP A 168 -11.29 4.25 -18.74
CA ASP A 168 -9.96 4.48 -19.28
C ASP A 168 -9.32 3.12 -19.62
N PRO A 169 -9.09 2.81 -20.91
CA PRO A 169 -8.48 1.56 -21.31
C PRO A 169 -7.04 1.40 -20.80
N GLN A 170 -6.36 2.50 -20.46
CA GLN A 170 -5.01 2.49 -19.88
C GLN A 170 -5.03 2.37 -18.36
N SER A 171 -6.18 2.59 -17.70
CA SER A 171 -6.31 2.34 -16.27
C SER A 171 -6.35 0.85 -15.99
N THR A 172 -5.75 0.46 -14.86
CA THR A 172 -5.84 -0.90 -14.34
C THR A 172 -7.30 -1.32 -14.19
N PRO A 173 -7.71 -2.47 -14.77
CA PRO A 173 -9.06 -3.02 -14.60
C PRO A 173 -9.45 -3.18 -13.13
N PHE A 174 -10.72 -3.02 -12.81
CA PHE A 174 -11.25 -3.23 -11.45
C PHE A 174 -12.37 -4.26 -11.52
N ASP A 175 -12.06 -5.49 -11.13
CA ASP A 175 -12.88 -6.67 -11.39
C ASP A 175 -13.26 -7.38 -10.08
N SER A 176 -14.24 -8.27 -10.17
CA SER A 176 -14.59 -9.16 -9.07
C SER A 176 -13.45 -10.11 -8.75
N LEU A 177 -13.14 -10.26 -7.47
CA LEU A 177 -12.12 -11.20 -7.01
C LEU A 177 -12.62 -12.64 -7.10
N PHE A 178 -11.72 -13.54 -7.50
CA PHE A 178 -12.01 -14.96 -7.59
C PHE A 178 -11.92 -15.69 -6.23
N SER A 179 -11.36 -15.07 -5.19
CA SER A 179 -11.37 -15.56 -3.80
C SER A 179 -11.16 -14.42 -2.80
N THR A 180 -11.92 -14.44 -1.71
CA THR A 180 -11.81 -13.50 -0.59
C THR A 180 -10.98 -14.04 0.57
N GLN A 181 -10.54 -15.30 0.53
CA GLN A 181 -9.83 -15.95 1.63
C GLN A 181 -8.34 -15.58 1.61
N VAL A 182 -8.07 -14.28 1.69
CA VAL A 182 -6.72 -13.76 1.91
C VAL A 182 -6.62 -13.28 3.34
N LYS A 183 -5.56 -13.71 4.03
CA LYS A 183 -5.20 -13.19 5.34
C LYS A 183 -4.19 -12.07 5.14
N PHE A 184 -4.52 -10.91 5.67
CA PHE A 184 -3.60 -9.79 5.76
C PHE A 184 -3.00 -9.80 7.16
N ILE A 185 -1.73 -9.42 7.27
CA ILE A 185 -1.26 -8.94 8.56
C ILE A 185 -1.93 -7.57 8.74
N ALA A 186 -2.54 -7.34 9.89
CA ALA A 186 -3.12 -6.05 10.25
C ALA A 186 -2.24 -5.39 11.31
N PRO A 187 -2.22 -4.05 11.41
CA PRO A 187 -1.60 -3.36 12.53
C PRO A 187 -2.22 -3.79 13.85
N ALA A 188 -1.45 -3.71 14.95
CA ALA A 188 -1.94 -4.07 16.28
C ALA A 188 -3.24 -3.33 16.64
N GLY A 189 -4.19 -4.05 17.24
CA GLY A 189 -5.54 -3.58 17.58
C GLY A 189 -6.56 -3.69 16.43
N LEU A 190 -6.12 -3.94 15.20
CA LEU A 190 -6.98 -3.92 14.02
C LEU A 190 -7.14 -5.29 13.36
N LYS A 191 -8.23 -5.43 12.60
CA LYS A 191 -8.49 -6.54 11.68
C LYS A 191 -8.59 -6.02 10.25
N ALA A 192 -7.80 -6.60 9.35
CA ALA A 192 -7.84 -6.27 7.93
C ALA A 192 -8.74 -7.24 7.16
N ASN A 193 -9.70 -6.70 6.42
CA ASN A 193 -10.63 -7.44 5.58
C ASN A 193 -10.66 -6.84 4.17
N VAL A 194 -10.80 -7.68 3.14
CA VAL A 194 -11.03 -7.17 1.77
C VAL A 194 -12.40 -6.50 1.71
N TYR A 195 -12.45 -5.27 1.20
CA TYR A 195 -13.69 -4.56 0.96
C TYR A 195 -14.30 -4.95 -0.40
N GLY A 196 -15.57 -5.33 -0.39
CA GLY A 196 -16.40 -5.42 -1.58
C GLY A 196 -16.18 -6.61 -2.51
N ASN A 197 -15.29 -7.56 -2.25
CA ASN A 197 -14.94 -8.67 -3.18
C ASN A 197 -14.54 -8.19 -4.60
N HIS A 198 -13.90 -7.03 -4.71
CA HIS A 198 -13.36 -6.50 -5.96
C HIS A 198 -11.92 -6.01 -5.74
N GLY A 199 -11.16 -5.90 -6.83
CA GLY A 199 -9.80 -5.40 -6.79
C GLY A 199 -9.32 -4.98 -8.17
N TRP A 200 -8.19 -4.27 -8.19
CA TRP A 200 -7.49 -3.94 -9.41
C TRP A 200 -6.64 -5.11 -9.86
N THR A 201 -7.00 -5.71 -10.99
CA THR A 201 -6.34 -6.87 -11.56
C THR A 201 -5.00 -6.45 -12.17
N LEU A 202 -3.91 -7.03 -11.66
CA LEU A 202 -2.58 -6.85 -12.22
C LEU A 202 -2.12 -8.12 -12.93
N GLY A 203 -1.21 -7.96 -13.88
CA GLY A 203 -0.57 -9.08 -14.57
C GLY A 203 0.57 -9.71 -13.76
N PRO A 204 1.33 -10.62 -14.39
CA PRO A 204 2.58 -11.11 -13.82
C PRO A 204 3.60 -9.98 -13.66
N LEU A 205 4.38 -10.04 -12.59
CA LEU A 205 5.45 -9.09 -12.30
C LEU A 205 6.74 -9.87 -12.02
N GLY A 206 7.68 -9.82 -12.96
CA GLY A 206 8.98 -10.50 -12.85
C GLY A 206 9.79 -10.04 -11.62
N ALA A 207 10.79 -10.83 -11.22
CA ALA A 207 11.75 -10.43 -10.20
C ALA A 207 12.46 -9.14 -10.63
N ALA A 208 12.56 -8.14 -9.75
CA ALA A 208 13.05 -6.79 -10.09
C ALA A 208 12.28 -6.07 -11.21
N GLY A 209 11.13 -6.61 -11.63
CA GLY A 209 10.27 -6.02 -12.63
C GLY A 209 9.50 -4.82 -12.11
N GLU A 210 9.01 -4.02 -13.05
CA GLU A 210 8.18 -2.85 -12.79
C GLU A 210 6.89 -2.91 -13.61
N MET A 211 5.81 -2.35 -13.08
CA MET A 211 4.55 -2.16 -13.81
C MET A 211 3.85 -0.89 -13.38
N THR A 212 3.04 -0.33 -14.28
CA THR A 212 2.18 0.81 -13.97
C THR A 212 0.84 0.32 -13.45
N VAL A 213 0.34 0.94 -12.37
CA VAL A 213 -0.99 0.71 -11.82
C VAL A 213 -1.73 2.04 -11.69
N THR A 214 -3.02 2.05 -12.03
CA THR A 214 -3.90 3.21 -11.87
C THR A 214 -5.08 2.82 -10.99
N LEU A 215 -5.19 3.47 -9.83
CA LEU A 215 -6.26 3.26 -8.86
C LEU A 215 -7.29 4.37 -8.99
N GLY A 216 -8.57 4.02 -9.12
CA GLY A 216 -9.66 4.96 -9.32
C GLY A 216 -10.62 5.02 -8.13
N THR A 217 -11.21 6.19 -7.90
CA THR A 217 -12.31 6.39 -6.95
C THR A 217 -13.32 7.35 -7.57
N ARG A 218 -14.60 7.18 -7.23
CA ARG A 218 -15.64 8.17 -7.55
C ARG A 218 -16.41 8.59 -6.31
N ARG A 219 -17.05 9.76 -6.42
CA ARG A 219 -18.01 10.27 -5.45
C ARG A 219 -19.01 11.21 -6.13
N ASN A 220 -20.26 11.16 -5.68
CA ASN A 220 -21.23 12.19 -6.01
C ASN A 220 -20.88 13.47 -5.25
N LEU A 221 -20.67 14.58 -5.97
CA LEU A 221 -20.38 15.85 -5.31
C LEU A 221 -21.66 16.40 -4.67
N PRO A 222 -21.56 16.95 -3.45
CA PRO A 222 -22.66 17.67 -2.84
C PRO A 222 -23.02 18.92 -3.63
N THR A 223 -24.22 19.45 -3.38
CA THR A 223 -24.67 20.72 -3.97
C THR A 223 -23.90 21.92 -3.40
N SER A 224 -23.46 21.82 -2.14
CA SER A 224 -22.66 22.84 -1.47
C SER A 224 -21.16 22.60 -1.68
N PRO A 225 -20.41 23.51 -2.32
CA PRO A 225 -18.96 23.35 -2.51
C PRO A 225 -18.16 23.21 -1.21
N LYS A 226 -18.68 23.70 -0.08
CA LYS A 226 -18.04 23.58 1.24
C LYS A 226 -17.99 22.12 1.74
N GLN A 227 -18.85 21.26 1.23
CA GLN A 227 -18.91 19.84 1.58
C GLN A 227 -18.06 18.97 0.61
N ASN A 228 -17.35 19.58 -0.32
CA ASN A 228 -16.41 18.85 -1.15
C ASN A 228 -15.20 18.45 -0.31
N ILE A 229 -14.80 17.17 -0.40
CA ILE A 229 -13.55 16.74 0.21
C ILE A 229 -12.37 17.18 -0.64
N GLU A 230 -11.31 17.64 0.01
CA GLU A 230 -10.04 17.97 -0.63
C GLU A 230 -9.02 16.84 -0.52
N GLY A 231 -9.29 15.83 0.32
CA GLY A 231 -8.39 14.71 0.46
C GLY A 231 -9.02 13.56 1.21
N PHE A 232 -8.52 12.36 0.95
CA PHE A 232 -8.91 11.12 1.60
C PHE A 232 -7.80 10.09 1.44
N THR A 233 -7.81 9.06 2.26
CA THR A 233 -6.90 7.91 2.12
C THR A 233 -7.72 6.67 1.82
N LEU A 234 -7.34 5.96 0.75
CA LEU A 234 -7.80 4.62 0.43
C LEU A 234 -6.80 3.61 0.98
N MET A 235 -7.27 2.67 1.81
CA MET A 235 -6.47 1.56 2.30
C MET A 235 -6.47 0.44 1.26
N VAL A 236 -5.29 -0.07 0.93
CA VAL A 236 -5.14 -1.16 -0.03
C VAL A 236 -4.18 -2.24 0.46
N GLY A 237 -4.29 -3.44 -0.09
CA GLY A 237 -3.32 -4.52 0.08
C GLY A 237 -2.99 -5.17 -1.26
N ILE A 238 -1.82 -5.80 -1.35
CA ILE A 238 -1.38 -6.48 -2.59
C ILE A 238 -1.39 -7.99 -2.41
N ILE A 239 -2.22 -8.68 -3.18
CA ILE A 239 -2.36 -10.14 -3.08
C ILE A 239 -1.81 -10.81 -4.34
N GLU A 240 -1.33 -12.05 -4.21
CA GLU A 240 -1.00 -12.92 -5.35
C GLU A 240 -2.02 -14.07 -5.38
N ASP A 241 -2.85 -14.15 -6.43
CA ASP A 241 -3.70 -15.32 -6.65
C ASP A 241 -2.83 -16.47 -7.21
N ARG A 242 -2.80 -17.59 -6.48
CA ARG A 242 -1.93 -18.74 -6.81
C ARG A 242 -2.59 -19.80 -7.69
N ARG A 243 -3.82 -19.56 -8.14
CA ARG A 243 -4.50 -20.47 -9.05
C ARG A 243 -3.99 -20.34 -10.48
#